data_AF-A0A356MK89-F1
#
_entry.id   AF-A0A356MK89-F1
#
_cell.length_a   1.000
_cell.length_b   1.000
_cell.length_c   1.000
_cell.angle_alpha   90.00
_cell.angle_beta   90.00
_cell.angle_gamma   90.00
#
_symmetry.space_group_name_H-M   'P 1'
#
loop_
_entity.id
_entity.type
_entity.pdbx_description
1 polymer ?
#
loop_
_entity_poly.entity_id
_entity_poly.type
_entity_poly.pdbx_seq_one_letter_code
_entity_poly.pdbx_strand_id
1 'polypeptide(L)'
;MKKIISNIAIVMVALLSIFLLDGCGCTNSDRYDIIGLEAECINPDLSMTNKTITIKYNKDKVNPITDADFKVYAIRKNGSKAIMKAQTETNAGYTFISSFGTTAPVVGEYDLRFVYGTLDHYVIKVIVEKGDYDISNIAWDYNIPYTYDGGEKIITLLNVPSNITVVYENNRFTNAGVYVANAQLTFPQNSNYNSIQDISVTWEIKKAQIDCSQIVWDYTTSYSYDGSVKTVQLINLPDNVTVKYTNNSASEKGNYVAKAQLIFDETNYELCNFNCSQLNWVIQ
;
A
#
# COMPACT_ATOMS: atom_id res chain seq x y z
N MET A 1 56.99 -32.05 -77.28
CA MET A 1 58.20 -32.11 -76.41
C MET A 1 57.83 -31.47 -75.08
N LYS A 2 57.72 -32.25 -73.99
CA LYS A 2 58.61 -32.27 -72.78
C LYS A 2 58.78 -30.87 -72.12
N LYS A 3 58.68 -30.63 -70.79
CA LYS A 3 58.45 -31.41 -69.56
C LYS A 3 58.34 -30.38 -68.38
N ILE A 4 57.37 -30.57 -67.48
CA ILE A 4 57.37 -30.61 -65.99
C ILE A 4 58.37 -29.76 -65.14
N ILE A 5 57.85 -29.26 -63.98
CA ILE A 5 58.39 -29.15 -62.57
C ILE A 5 58.17 -27.73 -62.00
N SER A 6 57.16 -27.45 -61.17
CA SER A 6 57.08 -27.50 -59.68
C SER A 6 58.12 -26.66 -58.91
N ASN A 7 57.69 -25.65 -58.13
CA ASN A 7 57.93 -25.59 -56.67
C ASN A 7 57.42 -24.30 -55.99
N ILE A 8 56.96 -24.53 -54.77
CA ILE A 8 56.55 -23.63 -53.69
C ILE A 8 57.75 -22.83 -53.16
N ALA A 9 57.53 -21.56 -52.79
CA ALA A 9 58.38 -20.86 -51.81
C ALA A 9 57.53 -19.88 -50.98
N ILE A 10 57.40 -20.21 -49.68
CA ILE A 10 56.88 -19.38 -48.60
C ILE A 10 57.91 -18.27 -48.32
N VAL A 11 57.47 -17.01 -48.25
CA VAL A 11 58.29 -15.89 -47.77
C VAL A 11 57.59 -15.20 -46.62
N MET A 12 58.27 -15.26 -45.48
CA MET A 12 58.05 -14.51 -44.24
C MET A 12 58.25 -13.00 -44.51
N VAL A 13 57.33 -12.15 -44.06
CA VAL A 13 57.61 -10.74 -43.79
C VAL A 13 57.00 -10.37 -42.45
N ALA A 14 57.89 -10.04 -41.52
CA ALA A 14 57.55 -9.45 -40.24
C ALA A 14 57.00 -8.03 -40.42
N LEU A 15 55.96 -7.68 -39.66
CA LEU A 15 55.71 -6.29 -39.31
C LEU A 15 55.55 -6.13 -37.80
N LEU A 16 56.48 -5.35 -37.26
CA LEU A 16 56.50 -4.75 -35.95
C LEU A 16 55.20 -3.96 -35.71
N SER A 17 54.54 -4.23 -34.58
CA SER A 17 53.70 -3.22 -33.91
C SER A 17 54.01 -3.25 -32.42
N ILE A 18 54.94 -2.38 -32.04
CA ILE A 18 55.03 -1.81 -30.70
C ILE A 18 53.80 -0.94 -30.53
N PHE A 19 52.99 -1.15 -29.49
CA PHE A 19 52.42 -0.05 -28.70
C PHE A 19 52.07 -0.55 -27.30
N LEU A 20 52.57 0.20 -26.33
CA LEU A 20 52.30 0.09 -24.90
C LEU A 20 50.80 0.05 -24.62
N LEU A 21 50.39 -0.87 -23.76
CA LEU A 21 49.31 -0.65 -22.82
C LEU A 21 49.61 -1.50 -21.58
N ASP A 22 50.55 -0.98 -20.79
CA ASP A 22 50.54 -1.21 -19.35
C ASP A 22 49.19 -0.72 -18.83
N GLY A 23 48.26 -1.67 -18.71
CA GLY A 23 46.89 -1.41 -18.29
C GLY A 23 46.15 -2.67 -17.87
N CYS A 24 46.67 -3.85 -18.21
CA CYS A 24 46.26 -5.13 -17.66
C CYS A 24 47.55 -5.92 -17.47
N GLY A 25 47.86 -6.35 -16.24
CA GLY A 25 49.08 -7.09 -15.90
C GLY A 25 49.10 -8.53 -16.44
N CYS A 26 48.80 -8.70 -17.73
CA CYS A 26 48.77 -9.96 -18.45
C CYS A 26 49.54 -9.78 -19.75
N THR A 27 50.74 -10.38 -19.81
CA THR A 27 51.54 -10.53 -21.03
C THR A 27 50.92 -11.62 -21.93
N ASN A 28 51.32 -11.68 -23.20
CA ASN A 28 50.80 -12.68 -24.16
C ASN A 28 51.03 -14.15 -23.74
N SER A 29 51.96 -14.46 -22.81
CA SER A 29 52.10 -15.82 -22.26
C SER A 29 51.05 -16.18 -21.21
N ASP A 30 50.35 -15.19 -20.63
CA ASP A 30 49.34 -15.40 -19.59
C ASP A 30 47.98 -15.86 -20.14
N ARG A 31 47.77 -15.80 -21.47
CA ARG A 31 46.51 -16.23 -22.09
C ARG A 31 46.22 -17.72 -21.91
N TYR A 32 47.23 -18.56 -21.71
CA TYR A 32 47.10 -20.02 -21.57
C TYR A 32 47.03 -20.51 -20.11
N ASP A 33 47.14 -19.60 -19.14
CA ASP A 33 47.15 -19.92 -17.71
C ASP A 33 45.85 -19.59 -16.99
N ILE A 34 44.90 -18.96 -17.67
CA ILE A 34 43.58 -18.66 -17.11
C ILE A 34 42.70 -19.91 -17.22
N ILE A 35 42.14 -20.34 -16.09
CA ILE A 35 41.27 -21.53 -15.99
C ILE A 35 39.82 -21.17 -15.63
N GLY A 36 39.55 -19.92 -15.29
CA GLY A 36 38.20 -19.47 -14.96
C GLY A 36 38.13 -17.98 -14.69
N LEU A 37 36.92 -17.52 -14.45
CA LEU A 37 36.61 -16.15 -14.07
C LEU A 37 35.92 -16.13 -12.72
N GLU A 38 36.04 -15.00 -12.03
CA GLU A 38 35.25 -14.66 -10.85
C GLU A 38 34.87 -13.18 -10.91
N ALA A 39 33.67 -12.84 -10.48
CA ALA A 39 33.22 -11.46 -10.40
C ALA A 39 32.79 -11.14 -8.97
N GLU A 40 33.19 -9.96 -8.52
CA GLU A 40 32.84 -9.37 -7.23
C GLU A 40 31.94 -8.16 -7.49
N CYS A 41 30.76 -8.12 -6.88
CA CYS A 41 29.86 -6.97 -6.97
C CYS A 41 30.44 -5.82 -6.17
N ILE A 42 30.68 -4.68 -6.82
CA ILE A 42 31.23 -3.47 -6.20
C ILE A 42 30.21 -2.33 -6.09
N ASN A 43 29.04 -2.49 -6.72
CA ASN A 43 27.94 -1.55 -6.57
C ASN A 43 27.35 -1.66 -5.14
N PRO A 44 27.38 -0.58 -4.33
CA PRO A 44 26.88 -0.61 -2.95
C PRO A 44 25.36 -0.76 -2.85
N ASP A 45 24.62 -0.45 -3.92
CA ASP A 45 23.16 -0.59 -3.98
C ASP A 45 22.72 -2.02 -4.33
N LEU A 46 23.66 -2.89 -4.70
CA LEU A 46 23.41 -4.29 -5.05
C LEU A 46 24.00 -5.20 -3.98
N SER A 47 23.16 -6.11 -3.46
CA SER A 47 23.61 -7.18 -2.57
C SER A 47 23.75 -8.47 -3.38
N MET A 48 24.98 -8.98 -3.50
CA MET A 48 25.24 -10.27 -4.12
C MET A 48 25.59 -11.33 -3.07
N THR A 49 24.81 -12.41 -3.02
CA THR A 49 25.05 -13.56 -2.13
C THR A 49 25.07 -14.83 -2.96
N ASN A 50 26.12 -15.64 -2.85
CA ASN A 50 26.25 -16.92 -3.58
C ASN A 50 25.98 -16.81 -5.10
N LYS A 51 26.53 -15.77 -5.74
CA LYS A 51 26.31 -15.45 -7.16
C LYS A 51 24.86 -15.14 -7.54
N THR A 52 24.04 -14.72 -6.57
CA THR A 52 22.68 -14.25 -6.80
C THR A 52 22.55 -12.81 -6.34
N ILE A 53 21.98 -11.97 -7.20
CA ILE A 53 21.54 -10.61 -6.88
C ILE A 53 20.02 -10.62 -6.87
N THR A 54 19.42 -10.14 -5.78
CA THR A 54 17.96 -10.00 -5.68
C THR A 54 17.62 -8.52 -5.64
N ILE A 55 16.71 -8.10 -6.53
CA ILE A 55 16.16 -6.74 -6.54
C ILE A 55 14.63 -6.80 -6.57
N LYS A 56 13.98 -5.78 -6.01
CA LYS A 56 12.54 -5.59 -6.15
C LYS A 56 12.22 -4.80 -7.42
N TYR A 57 11.16 -5.19 -8.11
CA TYR A 57 10.63 -4.41 -9.23
C TYR A 57 10.25 -2.99 -8.79
N ASN A 58 10.60 -2.02 -9.62
CA ASN A 58 10.16 -0.64 -9.50
C ASN A 58 9.97 -0.08 -10.92
N LYS A 59 8.75 0.31 -11.27
CA LYS A 59 8.43 0.83 -12.61
C LYS A 59 9.15 2.15 -12.92
N ASP A 60 9.39 2.98 -11.90
CA ASP A 60 9.94 4.33 -12.05
C ASP A 60 11.47 4.36 -11.91
N LYS A 61 12.09 3.23 -11.56
CA LYS A 61 13.54 3.09 -11.49
C LYS A 61 14.03 2.09 -12.53
N VAL A 62 14.87 2.56 -13.43
CA VAL A 62 15.71 1.69 -14.25
C VAL A 62 16.96 1.40 -13.45
N ASN A 63 17.12 0.17 -12.99
CA ASN A 63 18.34 -0.29 -12.31
C ASN A 63 19.12 -1.18 -13.29
N PRO A 64 19.75 -0.62 -14.36
CA PRO A 64 20.53 -1.45 -15.25
C PRO A 64 21.72 -2.01 -14.46
N ILE A 65 21.92 -3.32 -14.55
CA ILE A 65 23.12 -3.95 -14.02
C ILE A 65 24.07 -4.15 -15.19
N THR A 66 25.22 -3.50 -15.12
CA THR A 66 26.25 -3.44 -16.16
C THR A 66 27.54 -4.06 -15.66
N ASP A 67 28.53 -4.21 -16.54
CA ASP A 67 29.84 -4.73 -16.12
C ASP A 67 30.60 -3.76 -15.21
N ALA A 68 30.29 -2.47 -15.24
CA ALA A 68 30.85 -1.47 -14.33
C ALA A 68 30.47 -1.71 -12.85
N ASP A 69 29.41 -2.47 -12.59
CA ASP A 69 28.98 -2.84 -11.24
C ASP A 69 29.83 -3.96 -10.62
N PHE A 70 30.79 -4.50 -11.40
CA PHE A 70 31.60 -5.64 -10.99
C PHE A 70 33.09 -5.39 -11.18
N LYS A 71 33.86 -6.01 -10.28
CA LYS A 71 35.29 -6.23 -10.47
C LYS A 71 35.51 -7.68 -10.86
N VAL A 72 36.10 -7.88 -12.04
CA VAL A 72 36.29 -9.22 -12.63
C VAL A 72 37.73 -9.67 -12.47
N TYR A 73 37.92 -10.92 -12.08
CA TYR A 73 39.21 -11.56 -11.87
C TYR A 73 39.37 -12.77 -12.79
N ALA A 74 40.52 -12.87 -13.47
CA ALA A 74 41.02 -14.12 -14.02
C ALA A 74 41.53 -14.99 -12.88
N ILE A 75 41.11 -16.26 -12.86
CA ILE A 75 41.70 -17.29 -12.01
C ILE A 75 42.77 -18.01 -12.82
N ARG A 76 44.03 -17.95 -12.36
CA ARG A 76 45.15 -18.62 -13.00
C ARG A 76 45.34 -20.04 -12.46
N LYS A 77 45.99 -20.93 -13.21
CA LYS A 77 46.32 -22.33 -12.82
C LYS A 77 47.03 -22.43 -11.47
N ASN A 78 47.85 -21.44 -11.13
CA ASN A 78 48.56 -21.36 -9.85
C ASN A 78 47.69 -20.88 -8.68
N GLY A 79 46.39 -20.69 -8.89
CA GLY A 79 45.42 -20.21 -7.90
C GLY A 79 45.40 -18.69 -7.69
N SER A 80 46.31 -17.93 -8.32
CA SER A 80 46.33 -16.47 -8.19
C SER A 80 45.19 -15.81 -8.97
N LYS A 81 44.71 -14.67 -8.46
CA LYS A 81 43.71 -13.82 -9.11
C LYS A 81 44.38 -12.61 -9.75
N ALA A 82 44.01 -12.29 -10.98
CA ALA A 82 44.44 -11.07 -11.67
C ALA A 82 43.22 -10.28 -12.14
N ILE A 83 43.21 -8.97 -11.91
CA ILE A 83 42.10 -8.10 -12.36
C ILE A 83 42.06 -8.12 -13.89
N MET A 84 40.87 -8.33 -14.43
CA MET A 84 40.59 -8.26 -15.85
C MET A 84 39.75 -7.03 -16.19
N LYS A 85 39.93 -6.53 -17.41
CA LYS A 85 39.13 -5.45 -18.00
C LYS A 85 38.21 -6.01 -19.08
N ALA A 86 37.14 -5.27 -19.37
CA ALA A 86 36.27 -5.54 -20.50
C ALA A 86 37.06 -5.46 -21.81
N GLN A 87 36.72 -6.32 -22.77
CA GLN A 87 37.34 -6.36 -24.08
C GLN A 87 36.87 -5.16 -24.92
N THR A 88 37.81 -4.40 -25.51
CA THR A 88 37.49 -3.27 -26.40
C THR A 88 37.67 -3.59 -27.86
N GLU A 89 38.78 -4.22 -28.31
CA GLU A 89 39.01 -4.52 -29.74
C GLU A 89 40.07 -5.62 -30.01
N THR A 90 41.00 -5.87 -29.10
CA THR A 90 41.95 -7.01 -29.16
C THR A 90 41.42 -8.18 -28.35
N ASN A 91 41.70 -9.44 -28.72
CA ASN A 91 41.28 -10.70 -28.00
C ASN A 91 41.82 -10.85 -26.55
N ALA A 92 41.92 -9.77 -25.78
CA ALA A 92 42.34 -9.72 -24.39
C ALA A 92 41.26 -8.97 -23.58
N GLY A 93 40.75 -9.60 -22.52
CA GLY A 93 39.68 -9.08 -21.67
C GLY A 93 38.45 -9.99 -21.64
N TYR A 94 37.49 -9.68 -20.78
CA TYR A 94 36.22 -10.41 -20.72
C TYR A 94 35.16 -9.75 -21.60
N THR A 95 34.18 -10.54 -22.06
CA THR A 95 32.92 -10.04 -22.62
C THR A 95 31.83 -10.15 -21.55
N PHE A 96 31.06 -9.08 -21.38
CA PHE A 96 29.87 -9.08 -20.52
C PHE A 96 28.63 -9.29 -21.38
N ILE A 97 27.83 -10.28 -21.03
CA ILE A 97 26.56 -10.59 -21.68
C ILE A 97 25.50 -10.55 -20.61
N SER A 98 24.48 -9.72 -20.82
CA SER A 98 23.35 -9.59 -19.91
C SER A 98 22.07 -10.00 -20.63
N SER A 99 21.30 -10.91 -20.04
CA SER A 99 19.88 -11.06 -20.40
C SER A 99 19.00 -10.07 -19.64
N PHE A 100 19.56 -9.38 -18.65
CA PHE A 100 18.92 -8.30 -17.91
C PHE A 100 18.91 -7.02 -18.79
N GLY A 101 17.70 -6.54 -19.13
CA GLY A 101 17.50 -5.49 -20.13
C GLY A 101 17.85 -4.07 -19.67
N THR A 102 17.72 -3.10 -20.58
CA THR A 102 18.00 -1.66 -20.34
C THR A 102 16.75 -0.82 -20.06
N THR A 103 15.58 -1.44 -19.98
CA THR A 103 14.31 -0.83 -19.60
C THR A 103 13.94 -1.24 -18.17
N ALA A 104 12.84 -0.71 -17.62
CA ALA A 104 12.34 -1.17 -16.33
C ALA A 104 12.26 -2.71 -16.29
N PRO A 105 12.84 -3.38 -15.29
CA PRO A 105 12.95 -4.84 -15.27
C PRO A 105 11.56 -5.47 -15.19
N VAL A 106 11.36 -6.65 -15.77
CA VAL A 106 10.14 -7.43 -15.54
C VAL A 106 10.45 -8.42 -14.40
N VAL A 107 9.44 -8.82 -13.63
CA VAL A 107 9.65 -9.86 -12.61
C VAL A 107 10.06 -11.16 -13.28
N GLY A 108 11.12 -11.79 -12.77
CA GLY A 108 11.68 -12.99 -13.37
C GLY A 108 13.13 -13.23 -13.00
N GLU A 109 13.72 -14.24 -13.66
CA GLU A 109 15.12 -14.60 -13.51
C GLU A 109 15.91 -14.21 -14.76
N TYR A 110 17.12 -13.69 -14.54
CA TYR A 110 18.05 -13.26 -15.57
C TYR A 110 19.45 -13.76 -15.25
N ASP A 111 20.31 -13.82 -16.27
CA ASP A 111 21.71 -14.18 -16.14
C ASP A 111 22.59 -13.00 -16.57
N LEU A 112 23.61 -12.73 -15.76
CA LEU A 112 24.77 -11.95 -16.16
C LEU A 112 25.92 -12.93 -16.38
N ARG A 113 26.57 -12.85 -17.53
CA ARG A 113 27.64 -13.78 -17.93
C ARG A 113 28.90 -13.02 -18.24
N PHE A 114 29.98 -13.40 -17.57
CA PHE A 114 31.33 -12.97 -17.90
C PHE A 114 32.01 -14.10 -18.69
N VAL A 115 32.52 -13.77 -19.87
CA VAL A 115 33.05 -14.73 -20.84
C VAL A 115 34.49 -14.36 -21.20
N TYR A 116 35.38 -15.35 -21.23
CA TYR A 116 36.75 -15.19 -21.73
C TYR A 116 37.10 -16.34 -22.67
N GLY A 117 37.29 -16.03 -23.97
CA GLY A 117 37.60 -17.03 -24.99
C GLY A 117 36.54 -18.13 -25.04
N THR A 118 36.98 -19.39 -24.89
CA THR A 118 36.11 -20.58 -24.85
C THR A 118 35.99 -21.19 -23.45
N LEU A 119 36.36 -20.45 -22.40
CA LEU A 119 36.22 -20.93 -21.02
C LEU A 119 34.75 -20.96 -20.59
N ASP A 120 34.45 -21.80 -19.58
CA ASP A 120 33.16 -21.78 -18.91
C ASP A 120 32.85 -20.38 -18.35
N HIS A 121 31.61 -19.95 -18.55
CA HIS A 121 31.18 -18.62 -18.16
C HIS A 121 31.06 -18.51 -16.64
N TYR A 122 31.47 -17.38 -16.09
CA TYR A 122 31.05 -17.02 -14.74
C TYR A 122 29.66 -16.40 -14.83
N VAL A 123 28.67 -17.12 -14.28
CA VAL A 123 27.26 -16.72 -14.30
C VAL A 123 26.85 -16.19 -12.94
N ILE A 124 26.22 -15.02 -12.93
CA ILE A 124 25.50 -14.45 -11.78
C ILE A 124 24.02 -14.48 -12.13
N LYS A 125 23.20 -15.00 -11.22
CA LYS A 125 21.73 -14.95 -11.33
C LYS A 125 21.23 -13.61 -10.81
N VAL A 126 20.33 -12.99 -11.55
CA VAL A 126 19.56 -11.83 -11.06
C VAL A 126 18.10 -12.25 -10.92
N ILE A 127 17.58 -12.13 -9.72
CA ILE A 127 16.17 -12.40 -9.41
C ILE A 127 15.48 -11.05 -9.21
N VAL A 128 14.53 -10.75 -10.08
CA VAL A 128 13.64 -9.59 -9.93
C VAL A 128 12.38 -10.08 -9.23
N GLU A 129 12.28 -9.78 -7.94
CA GLU A 129 11.10 -10.03 -7.14
C GLU A 129 10.02 -8.98 -7.40
N LYS A 130 8.78 -9.35 -7.06
CA LYS A 130 7.65 -8.42 -7.14
C LYS A 130 7.88 -7.20 -6.26
N GLY A 131 7.56 -6.04 -6.83
CA GLY A 131 7.55 -4.77 -6.12
C GLY A 131 6.27 -4.56 -5.32
N ASP A 132 6.28 -3.54 -4.48
CA ASP A 132 5.10 -3.06 -3.76
C ASP A 132 4.66 -1.72 -4.39
N TYR A 133 3.35 -1.51 -4.55
CA TYR A 133 2.83 -0.21 -4.98
C TYR A 133 2.90 0.77 -3.82
N ASP A 134 3.32 2.00 -4.10
CA ASP A 134 3.29 3.06 -3.11
C ASP A 134 1.86 3.57 -2.91
N ILE A 135 1.28 3.24 -1.75
CA ILE A 135 -0.03 3.68 -1.30
C ILE A 135 0.06 4.64 -0.10
N SER A 136 1.26 5.13 0.23
CA SER A 136 1.50 5.92 1.44
C SER A 136 0.69 7.23 1.52
N ASN A 137 0.27 7.76 0.36
CA ASN A 137 -0.51 8.99 0.27
C ASN A 137 -2.03 8.77 0.24
N ILE A 138 -2.49 7.51 0.18
CA ILE A 138 -3.91 7.16 0.18
C ILE A 138 -4.43 7.17 1.62
N ALA A 139 -5.53 7.88 1.86
CA ALA A 139 -6.16 7.98 3.17
C ALA A 139 -7.68 8.08 3.05
N TRP A 140 -8.42 7.69 4.09
CA TRP A 140 -9.86 7.89 4.14
C TRP A 140 -10.21 9.36 4.35
N ASP A 141 -11.25 9.84 3.67
CA ASP A 141 -11.87 11.15 3.90
C ASP A 141 -12.73 11.12 5.18
N TYR A 142 -12.07 10.89 6.30
CA TYR A 142 -12.70 10.80 7.61
C TYR A 142 -11.71 11.18 8.71
N ASN A 143 -11.96 12.32 9.33
CA ASN A 143 -11.11 12.88 10.40
C ASN A 143 -11.87 13.10 11.70
N ILE A 144 -13.17 13.39 11.63
CA ILE A 144 -14.04 13.64 12.78
C ILE A 144 -15.36 12.88 12.61
N PRO A 145 -15.98 12.38 13.71
CA PRO A 145 -17.30 11.79 13.65
C PRO A 145 -18.35 12.75 13.10
N TYR A 146 -19.27 12.20 12.30
CA TYR A 146 -20.47 12.93 11.89
C TYR A 146 -21.46 12.98 13.06
N THR A 147 -22.41 13.90 12.99
CA THR A 147 -23.62 13.87 13.84
C THR A 147 -24.81 13.57 12.95
N TYR A 148 -25.73 12.73 13.43
CA TYR A 148 -26.95 12.42 12.73
C TYR A 148 -27.74 13.69 12.41
N ASP A 149 -28.12 13.85 11.14
CA ASP A 149 -28.88 14.99 10.62
C ASP A 149 -30.00 14.54 9.66
N GLY A 150 -30.25 13.22 9.59
CA GLY A 150 -31.19 12.58 8.66
C GLY A 150 -30.66 12.34 7.25
N GLY A 151 -29.50 12.88 6.88
CA GLY A 151 -28.87 12.69 5.57
C GLY A 151 -27.84 11.57 5.55
N GLU A 152 -27.73 10.86 4.42
CA GLU A 152 -26.67 9.86 4.20
C GLU A 152 -25.28 10.49 4.33
N LYS A 153 -24.38 9.78 5.00
CA LYS A 153 -22.95 10.12 5.10
C LYS A 153 -22.18 9.10 4.30
N ILE A 154 -21.17 9.56 3.56
CA ILE A 154 -20.32 8.74 2.71
C ILE A 154 -18.88 9.12 2.97
N ILE A 155 -18.00 8.12 3.14
CA ILE A 155 -16.55 8.31 3.18
C ILE A 155 -15.91 7.56 2.01
N THR A 156 -14.85 8.11 1.45
CA THR A 156 -14.10 7.52 0.33
C THR A 156 -12.60 7.71 0.54
N LEU A 157 -11.78 7.03 -0.25
CA LEU A 157 -10.34 7.26 -0.23
C LEU A 157 -9.97 8.54 -1.02
N LEU A 158 -9.08 9.33 -0.44
CA LEU A 158 -8.40 10.46 -1.04
C LEU A 158 -7.10 10.02 -1.70
N ASN A 159 -6.64 10.81 -2.68
CA ASN A 159 -5.37 10.62 -3.39
C ASN A 159 -5.20 9.25 -4.05
N VAL A 160 -6.30 8.59 -4.43
CA VAL A 160 -6.24 7.34 -5.18
C VAL A 160 -5.69 7.62 -6.59
N PRO A 161 -4.55 7.01 -6.99
CA PRO A 161 -4.05 7.09 -8.36
C PRO A 161 -5.11 6.71 -9.40
N SER A 162 -5.17 7.46 -10.51
CA SER A 162 -6.19 7.29 -11.57
C SER A 162 -6.24 5.91 -12.24
N ASN A 163 -5.15 5.15 -12.15
CA ASN A 163 -5.04 3.79 -12.69
C ASN A 163 -5.49 2.71 -11.69
N ILE A 164 -5.95 3.07 -10.50
CA ILE A 164 -6.45 2.14 -9.49
C ILE A 164 -7.96 2.25 -9.40
N THR A 165 -8.64 1.12 -9.46
CA THR A 165 -10.07 1.02 -9.20
C THR A 165 -10.31 0.68 -7.74
N VAL A 166 -11.29 1.32 -7.11
CA VAL A 166 -11.66 1.05 -5.72
C VAL A 166 -13.10 0.55 -5.64
N VAL A 167 -13.29 -0.54 -4.92
CA VAL A 167 -14.62 -1.04 -4.52
C VAL A 167 -14.77 -0.79 -3.02
N TYR A 168 -15.86 -0.13 -2.65
CA TYR A 168 -16.14 0.23 -1.26
C TYR A 168 -17.22 -0.65 -0.66
N GLU A 169 -17.04 -1.00 0.61
CA GLU A 169 -18.05 -1.64 1.44
C GLU A 169 -18.22 -0.88 2.75
N ASN A 170 -19.45 -0.77 3.26
CA ASN A 170 -19.78 -0.11 4.53
C ASN A 170 -19.26 1.34 4.65
N ASN A 171 -19.12 2.01 3.51
CA ASN A 171 -18.60 3.37 3.42
C ASN A 171 -19.73 4.42 3.38
N ARG A 172 -21.00 4.00 3.43
CA ARG A 172 -22.15 4.88 3.52
C ARG A 172 -23.19 4.38 4.52
N PHE A 173 -23.70 5.28 5.35
CA PHE A 173 -24.78 5.04 6.31
C PHE A 173 -25.53 6.34 6.61
N THR A 174 -26.78 6.23 7.04
CA THR A 174 -27.59 7.38 7.49
C THR A 174 -27.77 7.40 9.00
N ASN A 175 -27.97 6.23 9.61
CA ASN A 175 -28.26 6.14 11.04
C ASN A 175 -27.02 6.36 11.90
N ALA A 176 -27.23 6.74 13.16
CA ALA A 176 -26.15 6.78 14.14
C ALA A 176 -25.61 5.37 14.41
N GLY A 177 -24.29 5.28 14.59
CA GLY A 177 -23.59 4.02 14.78
C GLY A 177 -22.09 4.13 14.54
N VAL A 178 -21.39 3.04 14.86
CA VAL A 178 -19.97 2.86 14.56
C VAL A 178 -19.87 1.76 13.50
N TYR A 179 -19.12 2.05 12.44
CA TYR A 179 -19.03 1.22 11.24
C TYR A 179 -17.57 0.97 10.87
N VAL A 180 -17.31 -0.13 10.17
CA VAL A 180 -16.00 -0.45 9.59
C VAL A 180 -16.13 -0.43 8.08
N ALA A 181 -15.61 0.61 7.45
CA ALA A 181 -15.55 0.72 6.00
C ALA A 181 -14.32 -0.01 5.47
N ASN A 182 -14.49 -0.70 4.34
CA ASN A 182 -13.42 -1.39 3.62
C ASN A 182 -13.31 -0.86 2.20
N ALA A 183 -12.08 -0.75 1.71
CA ALA A 183 -11.77 -0.38 0.35
C ALA A 183 -10.85 -1.43 -0.27
N GLN A 184 -11.36 -2.12 -1.30
CA GLN A 184 -10.59 -3.07 -2.09
C GLN A 184 -9.99 -2.36 -3.29
N LEU A 185 -8.66 -2.36 -3.38
CA LEU A 185 -7.93 -1.68 -4.45
C LEU A 185 -7.54 -2.68 -5.53
N THR A 186 -8.05 -2.46 -6.75
CA THR A 186 -7.66 -3.22 -7.93
C THR A 186 -6.71 -2.41 -8.78
N PHE A 187 -5.51 -2.95 -8.96
CA PHE A 187 -4.47 -2.37 -9.81
C PHE A 187 -4.59 -2.91 -11.23
N PRO A 188 -4.06 -2.20 -12.24
CA PRO A 188 -3.94 -2.75 -13.59
C PRO A 188 -3.14 -4.05 -13.48
N GLN A 189 -3.65 -5.13 -14.07
CA GLN A 189 -3.01 -6.44 -14.06
C GLN A 189 -1.56 -6.30 -14.52
N ASN A 190 -0.64 -6.45 -13.57
CA ASN A 190 0.79 -6.45 -13.84
C ASN A 190 1.40 -7.53 -12.94
N SER A 191 1.97 -8.55 -13.57
CA SER A 191 2.68 -9.64 -12.90
C SER A 191 3.84 -9.16 -12.02
N ASN A 192 4.23 -7.88 -12.13
CA ASN A 192 5.41 -7.33 -11.49
C ASN A 192 5.19 -6.77 -10.08
N TYR A 193 3.95 -6.63 -9.62
CA TYR A 193 3.63 -6.14 -8.28
C TYR A 193 2.98 -7.21 -7.41
N ASN A 194 3.18 -7.08 -6.10
CA ASN A 194 2.43 -7.81 -5.09
C ASN A 194 0.99 -7.31 -5.04
N SER A 195 0.07 -8.20 -4.67
CA SER A 195 -1.29 -7.80 -4.31
C SER A 195 -1.24 -6.94 -3.05
N ILE A 196 -2.09 -5.92 -2.98
CA ILE A 196 -2.23 -5.07 -1.80
C ILE A 196 -3.39 -5.57 -0.96
N GLN A 197 -3.24 -5.47 0.36
CA GLN A 197 -4.30 -5.77 1.31
C GLN A 197 -5.34 -4.64 1.32
N ASP A 198 -6.61 -5.01 1.52
CA ASP A 198 -7.70 -4.06 1.69
C ASP A 198 -7.38 -3.02 2.79
N ILE A 199 -7.78 -1.78 2.55
CA ILE A 199 -7.61 -0.68 3.51
C ILE A 199 -8.94 -0.49 4.23
N SER A 200 -8.91 -0.43 5.56
CA SER A 200 -10.11 -0.28 6.40
C SER A 200 -10.02 0.92 7.32
N VAL A 201 -11.17 1.49 7.67
CA VAL A 201 -11.28 2.52 8.72
C VAL A 201 -12.54 2.31 9.55
N THR A 202 -12.42 2.54 10.86
CA THR A 202 -13.57 2.66 11.75
C THR A 202 -14.07 4.09 11.75
N TRP A 203 -15.35 4.30 11.45
CA TRP A 203 -15.97 5.62 11.38
C TRP A 203 -17.30 5.65 12.12
N GLU A 204 -17.73 6.84 12.54
CA GLU A 204 -18.86 7.02 13.45
C GLU A 204 -19.81 8.12 12.96
N ILE A 205 -21.10 7.85 13.08
CA ILE A 205 -22.18 8.83 13.06
C ILE A 205 -22.75 8.88 14.48
N LYS A 206 -22.54 9.99 15.18
CA LYS A 206 -23.04 10.22 16.54
C LYS A 206 -24.53 10.46 16.53
N LYS A 207 -25.19 10.10 17.64
CA LYS A 207 -26.58 10.47 17.88
C LYS A 207 -26.75 11.98 17.97
N ALA A 208 -27.85 12.48 17.43
CA ALA A 208 -28.26 13.86 17.62
C ALA A 208 -28.89 14.06 19.01
N GLN A 209 -28.68 15.24 19.61
CA GLN A 209 -29.31 15.58 20.88
C GLN A 209 -30.73 16.10 20.65
N ILE A 210 -31.67 15.63 21.45
CA ILE A 210 -32.97 16.28 21.64
C ILE A 210 -32.91 17.04 22.96
N ASP A 211 -32.97 18.37 22.90
CA ASP A 211 -33.03 19.19 24.11
C ASP A 211 -34.45 19.16 24.71
N CYS A 212 -34.56 18.63 25.92
CA CYS A 212 -35.79 18.54 26.67
C CYS A 212 -35.94 19.62 27.74
N SER A 213 -35.07 20.65 27.74
CA SER A 213 -35.03 21.69 28.78
C SER A 213 -36.34 22.48 28.94
N GLN A 214 -37.15 22.58 27.88
CA GLN A 214 -38.40 23.34 27.86
C GLN A 214 -39.64 22.50 28.25
N ILE A 215 -39.49 21.18 28.36
CA ILE A 215 -40.59 20.28 28.66
C ILE A 215 -41.02 20.47 30.11
N VAL A 216 -42.30 20.75 30.34
CA VAL A 216 -42.87 20.94 31.68
C VAL A 216 -44.29 20.38 31.72
N TRP A 217 -44.81 20.11 32.92
CA TRP A 217 -46.21 19.72 33.10
C TRP A 217 -47.13 20.94 33.01
N ASP A 218 -48.33 20.77 32.44
CA ASP A 218 -49.39 21.79 32.37
C ASP A 218 -50.18 21.97 33.68
N TYR A 219 -49.49 21.79 34.81
CA TYR A 219 -50.07 21.84 36.14
C TYR A 219 -49.34 22.87 36.99
N THR A 220 -50.07 23.90 37.42
CA THR A 220 -49.55 25.00 38.24
C THR A 220 -50.23 25.06 39.61
N THR A 221 -51.52 24.73 39.68
CA THR A 221 -52.32 24.76 40.91
C THR A 221 -53.28 23.59 40.97
N SER A 222 -53.72 23.22 42.18
CA SER A 222 -54.69 22.15 42.41
C SER A 222 -56.01 22.40 41.68
N TYR A 223 -56.62 21.32 41.18
CA TYR A 223 -57.96 21.37 40.63
C TYR A 223 -59.01 21.37 41.74
N SER A 224 -60.12 22.07 41.53
CA SER A 224 -61.31 21.92 42.36
C SER A 224 -62.11 20.68 41.92
N TYR A 225 -62.63 19.94 42.90
CA TYR A 225 -63.50 18.80 42.68
C TYR A 225 -64.89 19.26 42.23
N ASP A 226 -65.24 18.87 41.01
CA ASP A 226 -66.54 19.10 40.38
C ASP A 226 -67.14 17.80 39.81
N GLY A 227 -66.55 16.65 40.14
CA GLY A 227 -66.93 15.33 39.63
C GLY A 227 -66.49 15.03 38.19
N SER A 228 -65.87 15.98 37.49
CA SER A 228 -65.33 15.76 36.14
C SER A 228 -63.91 15.20 36.18
N VAL A 229 -63.52 14.48 35.12
CA VAL A 229 -62.15 13.99 34.96
C VAL A 229 -61.21 15.17 34.74
N LYS A 230 -60.16 15.25 35.55
CA LYS A 230 -59.03 16.17 35.39
C LYS A 230 -57.85 15.39 34.81
N THR A 231 -57.04 16.05 33.98
CA THR A 231 -55.87 15.45 33.34
C THR A 231 -54.69 16.44 33.36
N VAL A 232 -53.50 15.92 33.62
CA VAL A 232 -52.22 16.62 33.49
C VAL A 232 -51.41 15.99 32.36
N GLN A 233 -50.63 16.78 31.64
CA GLN A 233 -49.79 16.35 30.52
C GLN A 233 -48.54 17.23 30.41
N LEU A 234 -47.57 16.77 29.63
CA LEU A 234 -46.38 17.55 29.31
C LEU A 234 -46.68 18.49 28.13
N ILE A 235 -46.16 19.70 28.20
CA ILE A 235 -46.20 20.70 27.13
C ILE A 235 -44.77 21.02 26.65
N ASN A 236 -44.66 21.72 25.51
CA ASN A 236 -43.40 22.04 24.84
C ASN A 236 -42.58 20.81 24.43
N LEU A 237 -43.25 19.74 24.00
CA LEU A 237 -42.59 18.56 23.46
C LEU A 237 -41.93 18.90 22.11
N PRO A 238 -40.67 18.48 21.87
CA PRO A 238 -40.07 18.52 20.54
C PRO A 238 -40.86 17.65 19.54
N ASP A 239 -40.86 18.03 18.26
CA ASP A 239 -41.69 17.43 17.21
C ASP A 239 -41.53 15.90 17.07
N ASN A 240 -40.35 15.36 17.37
CA ASN A 240 -40.01 13.94 17.26
C ASN A 240 -40.13 13.17 18.60
N VAL A 241 -40.80 13.74 19.59
CA VAL A 241 -41.00 13.14 20.91
C VAL A 241 -42.49 12.96 21.19
N THR A 242 -42.88 11.75 21.56
CA THR A 242 -44.23 11.45 22.08
C THR A 242 -44.14 11.00 23.53
N VAL A 243 -45.28 10.92 24.23
CA VAL A 243 -45.29 10.59 25.66
C VAL A 243 -46.28 9.49 25.98
N LYS A 244 -45.82 8.53 26.77
CA LYS A 244 -46.68 7.57 27.45
C LYS A 244 -46.88 7.99 28.90
N TYR A 245 -48.13 8.21 29.28
CA TYR A 245 -48.50 8.62 30.62
C TYR A 245 -48.93 7.45 31.51
N THR A 246 -48.80 7.63 32.81
CA THR A 246 -49.41 6.77 33.83
C THR A 246 -49.94 7.64 34.96
N ASN A 247 -51.17 7.38 35.40
CA ASN A 247 -51.84 8.09 36.50
C ASN A 247 -51.91 9.62 36.30
N ASN A 248 -52.13 10.05 35.05
CA ASN A 248 -52.22 11.45 34.66
C ASN A 248 -53.66 11.95 34.56
N SER A 249 -54.67 11.10 34.82
CA SER A 249 -56.08 11.47 34.82
C SER A 249 -56.81 10.86 36.02
N ALA A 250 -57.70 11.63 36.65
CA ALA A 250 -58.50 11.21 37.80
C ALA A 250 -59.76 12.09 37.94
N SER A 251 -60.81 11.58 38.59
CA SER A 251 -62.05 12.33 38.89
C SER A 251 -62.30 12.56 40.37
N GLU A 252 -61.72 11.72 41.24
CA GLU A 252 -61.95 11.77 42.69
C GLU A 252 -61.06 12.79 43.39
N LYS A 253 -61.46 13.21 44.59
CA LYS A 253 -60.56 13.99 45.46
C LYS A 253 -59.36 13.14 45.85
N GLY A 254 -58.16 13.73 45.82
CA GLY A 254 -56.97 13.01 46.20
C GLY A 254 -55.66 13.67 45.77
N ASN A 255 -54.57 13.04 46.21
CA ASN A 255 -53.22 13.33 45.76
C ASN A 255 -52.79 12.23 44.79
N TYR A 256 -52.28 12.63 43.64
CA TYR A 256 -51.92 11.74 42.54
C TYR A 256 -50.46 11.98 42.15
N VAL A 257 -49.81 10.93 41.65
CA VAL A 257 -48.45 11.00 41.08
C VAL A 257 -48.53 10.57 39.62
N ALA A 258 -48.48 11.54 38.70
CA ALA A 258 -48.40 11.27 37.27
C ALA A 258 -46.95 10.93 36.88
N LYS A 259 -46.78 10.00 35.95
CA LYS A 259 -45.48 9.66 35.35
C LYS A 259 -45.55 9.84 33.83
N ALA A 260 -44.46 10.32 33.25
CA ALA A 260 -44.28 10.49 31.82
C ALA A 260 -43.03 9.75 31.35
N GLN A 261 -43.20 8.91 30.32
CA GLN A 261 -42.11 8.29 29.58
C GLN A 261 -42.08 8.87 28.16
N LEU A 262 -40.97 9.53 27.82
CA LEU A 262 -40.74 10.03 26.47
C LEU A 262 -40.42 8.86 25.53
N ILE A 263 -41.00 8.88 24.33
CA ILE A 263 -40.81 7.90 23.27
C ILE A 263 -40.31 8.66 22.04
N PHE A 264 -39.17 8.23 21.51
CA PHE A 264 -38.45 8.86 20.40
C PHE A 264 -37.61 7.81 19.65
N ASP A 265 -36.95 8.18 18.56
CA ASP A 265 -36.02 7.30 17.86
C ASP A 265 -34.69 7.17 18.60
N GLU A 266 -34.61 6.16 19.47
CA GLU A 266 -33.42 5.83 20.24
C GLU A 266 -32.25 5.31 19.37
N THR A 267 -32.46 5.03 18.09
CA THR A 267 -31.36 4.66 17.18
C THR A 267 -30.51 5.88 16.89
N ASN A 268 -31.16 7.00 16.56
CA ASN A 268 -30.50 8.17 15.99
C ASN A 268 -30.39 9.35 16.94
N TYR A 269 -31.16 9.34 18.03
CA TYR A 269 -31.20 10.44 18.99
C TYR A 269 -30.91 9.97 20.41
N GLU A 270 -30.49 10.92 21.23
CA GLU A 270 -30.48 10.79 22.68
C GLU A 270 -31.02 12.07 23.33
N LEU A 271 -31.60 11.92 24.53
CA LEU A 271 -32.20 13.04 25.25
C LEU A 271 -31.14 13.74 26.10
N CYS A 272 -31.23 15.07 26.16
CA CYS A 272 -30.52 15.86 27.16
C CYS A 272 -31.49 16.77 27.93
N ASN A 273 -31.11 17.13 29.16
CA ASN A 273 -31.85 18.08 30.02
C ASN A 273 -33.31 17.70 30.40
N PHE A 274 -33.71 16.42 30.32
CA PHE A 274 -35.04 15.99 30.75
C PHE A 274 -35.11 15.80 32.28
N ASN A 275 -35.85 16.68 32.97
CA ASN A 275 -35.88 16.71 34.45
C ASN A 275 -37.30 16.59 35.06
N CYS A 276 -38.33 16.33 34.27
CA CYS A 276 -39.74 16.40 34.71
C CYS A 276 -40.52 15.08 34.50
N SER A 277 -39.89 13.93 34.75
CA SER A 277 -40.49 12.60 34.50
C SER A 277 -41.71 12.26 35.40
N GLN A 278 -41.91 13.01 36.49
CA GLN A 278 -43.01 12.79 37.44
C GLN A 278 -43.59 14.12 37.92
N LEU A 279 -44.87 14.09 38.28
CA LEU A 279 -45.60 15.22 38.86
C LEU A 279 -46.51 14.75 39.99
N ASN A 280 -46.43 15.42 41.14
CA ASN A 280 -47.45 15.34 42.18
C ASN A 280 -48.55 16.37 41.90
N TRP A 281 -49.80 15.94 41.81
CA TRP A 281 -50.94 16.80 41.50
C TRP A 281 -52.17 16.45 42.35
N VAL A 282 -53.08 17.41 42.54
CA VAL A 282 -54.13 17.33 43.57
C VAL A 282 -55.48 17.76 43.01
N ILE A 283 -56.53 17.05 43.41
CA ILE A 283 -57.94 17.44 43.26
C ILE A 283 -58.54 17.64 44.66
N GLN A 284 -59.04 18.84 44.96
CA GLN A 284 -59.50 19.28 46.28
C GLN A 284 -61.03 19.39 46.39
#